data_AF-A0A841V4N6-F1
#
_entry.id   AF-A0A841V4N6-F1
#
_cell.length_a   1.000
_cell.length_b   1.000
_cell.length_c   1.000
_cell.angle_alpha   90.00
_cell.angle_beta   90.00
_cell.angle_gamma   90.00
#
_symmetry.space_group_name_H-M   'P 1'
#
loop_
_entity.id
_entity.type
_entity.pdbx_description
1 polymer ?
#
loop_
_entity_poly.entity_id
_entity_poly.type
_entity_poly.pdbx_seq_one_letter_code
_entity_poly.pdbx_strand_id
1 'polypeptide(L)'
;MGDKYLTLSELNLEGQLLGFIGGEPGKYKYMQLAVPSGDVEIKLPKELRRLLSSSLIPGQQVRVCGHSKIDSRTSKIKIKAYRVTPIDGCSKQDLPPQSKAKIMVCQKGGCLKRGGKGLLSELEKTLCDRGLLDKVTIEHTSCQKCCSSAPNCVLHLGKKKYKNIHPDAIATLLESHLTQ
;
A
#
# COMPACT_ATOMS: atom_id res chain seq x y z
N MET A 1 18.82 -26.24 15.62
CA MET A 1 19.45 -24.92 15.31
C MET A 1 18.39 -23.85 15.44
N GLY A 2 18.45 -23.00 16.47
CA GLY A 2 17.49 -21.88 16.62
C GLY A 2 17.70 -20.81 15.55
N ASP A 3 16.61 -20.27 15.02
CA ASP A 3 16.63 -19.17 14.07
C ASP A 3 17.37 -17.97 14.65
N LYS A 4 18.57 -17.68 14.13
CA LYS A 4 19.45 -16.60 14.60
C LYS A 4 18.83 -15.19 14.44
N TYR A 5 17.76 -15.08 13.66
CA TYR A 5 17.13 -13.82 13.26
C TYR A 5 15.63 -13.80 13.59
N LEU A 6 15.22 -12.86 14.43
CA LEU A 6 13.81 -12.60 14.72
C LEU A 6 13.30 -11.51 13.78
N THR A 7 12.18 -11.75 13.10
CA THR A 7 11.48 -10.71 12.32
C THR A 7 10.82 -9.75 13.30
N LEU A 8 11.19 -8.47 13.24
CA LEU A 8 10.65 -7.44 14.12
C LEU A 8 9.36 -6.86 13.55
N SER A 9 9.41 -6.31 12.33
CA SER A 9 8.27 -5.63 11.72
C SER A 9 8.38 -5.59 10.20
N GLU A 10 7.24 -5.44 9.53
CA GLU A 10 7.20 -5.00 8.14
C GLU A 10 7.70 -3.57 8.01
N LEU A 11 8.40 -3.30 6.90
CA LEU A 11 8.97 -2.01 6.58
C LEU A 11 8.58 -1.61 5.16
N ASN A 12 8.22 -0.34 5.00
CA ASN A 12 8.01 0.32 3.72
C ASN A 12 8.94 1.54 3.68
N LEU A 13 9.94 1.48 2.81
CA LEU A 13 10.93 2.54 2.65
C LEU A 13 10.85 3.11 1.24
N GLU A 14 10.98 4.42 1.13
CA GLU A 14 11.08 5.13 -0.15
C GLU A 14 12.38 5.89 -0.18
N GLY A 15 13.06 5.82 -1.32
CA GLY A 15 14.33 6.48 -1.47
C GLY A 15 14.88 6.35 -2.87
N GLN A 16 16.04 6.95 -3.07
CA GLN A 16 16.77 6.87 -4.31
C GLN A 16 17.72 5.67 -4.28
N LEU A 17 17.66 4.81 -5.29
CA LEU A 17 18.61 3.70 -5.42
C LEU A 17 20.00 4.26 -5.70
N LEU A 18 20.94 4.13 -4.78
CA LEU A 18 22.33 4.55 -5.00
C LEU A 18 23.11 3.53 -5.83
N GLY A 19 22.79 2.24 -5.67
CA GLY A 19 23.42 1.17 -6.42
C GLY A 19 23.26 -0.19 -5.77
N PHE A 20 23.93 -1.17 -6.36
CA PHE A 20 23.93 -2.55 -5.90
C PHE A 20 25.27 -2.92 -5.28
N ILE A 21 25.23 -3.62 -4.15
CA ILE A 21 26.42 -4.00 -3.37
C ILE A 21 26.54 -5.53 -3.30
N GLY A 22 27.78 -6.01 -3.49
CA GLY A 22 28.18 -7.38 -3.19
C GLY A 22 27.99 -8.36 -4.33
N GLY A 23 29.01 -8.49 -5.17
CA GLY A 23 29.16 -9.55 -6.18
C GLY A 23 29.70 -9.05 -7.52
N GLU A 24 29.83 -9.99 -8.46
CA GLU A 24 29.97 -9.74 -9.90
C GLU A 24 28.63 -9.20 -10.47
N PRO A 25 28.63 -8.49 -11.62
CA PRO A 25 27.41 -8.08 -12.29
C PRO A 25 26.42 -9.26 -12.45
N GLY A 26 25.22 -9.13 -11.88
CA GLY A 26 24.18 -10.18 -11.87
C GLY A 26 24.10 -11.03 -10.60
N LYS A 27 25.03 -10.90 -9.64
CA LYS A 27 25.02 -11.62 -8.34
C LYS A 27 24.82 -10.73 -7.12
N TYR A 28 24.39 -9.47 -7.32
CA TYR A 28 24.24 -8.48 -6.25
C TYR A 28 23.44 -9.03 -5.07
N LYS A 29 24.02 -8.99 -3.87
CA LYS A 29 23.37 -9.50 -2.65
C LYS A 29 22.62 -8.40 -1.89
N TYR A 30 22.98 -7.15 -2.11
CA TYR A 30 22.45 -6.00 -1.41
C TYR A 30 22.19 -4.84 -2.40
N MET A 31 21.31 -3.94 -2.01
CA MET A 31 21.11 -2.64 -2.65
C MET A 31 21.26 -1.53 -1.61
N GLN A 32 21.76 -0.38 -2.01
CA GLN A 32 21.88 0.80 -1.16
C GLN A 32 20.80 1.81 -1.55
N LEU A 33 20.04 2.26 -0.56
CA LEU A 33 18.92 3.18 -0.73
C LEU A 33 19.20 4.45 0.07
N ALA A 34 19.22 5.61 -0.58
CA ALA A 34 19.26 6.90 0.08
C ALA A 34 17.86 7.28 0.55
N VAL A 35 17.67 7.40 1.87
CA VAL A 35 16.43 7.90 2.49
C VAL A 35 16.72 9.20 3.26
N PRO A 36 15.71 10.00 3.66
CA PRO A 36 15.95 11.27 4.36
C PRO A 36 16.75 11.14 5.67
N SER A 37 16.66 9.98 6.33
CA SER A 37 17.40 9.66 7.56
C SER A 37 18.83 9.16 7.31
N GLY A 38 19.26 9.04 6.05
CA GLY A 38 20.57 8.54 5.65
C GLY A 38 20.50 7.35 4.71
N ASP A 39 21.66 6.75 4.44
CA ASP A 39 21.77 5.62 3.52
C ASP A 39 21.52 4.28 4.22
N VAL A 40 20.73 3.43 3.58
CA VAL A 40 20.31 2.14 4.14
C VAL A 40 20.71 1.00 3.21
N GLU A 41 21.36 -0.03 3.76
CA GLU A 41 21.68 -1.27 3.05
C GLU A 41 20.54 -2.29 3.19
N ILE A 42 20.04 -2.78 2.05
CA ILE A 42 18.91 -3.69 1.99
C ILE A 42 19.32 -5.00 1.34
N LYS A 43 19.11 -6.11 2.05
CA LYS A 43 19.43 -7.45 1.52
C LYS A 43 18.40 -7.91 0.49
N LEU A 44 18.90 -8.37 -0.65
CA LEU A 44 18.09 -8.92 -1.73
C LEU A 44 17.98 -10.47 -1.61
N PRO A 45 16.77 -11.03 -1.56
CA PRO A 45 16.54 -12.46 -1.72
C PRO A 45 16.90 -12.91 -3.13
N LYS A 46 17.32 -14.17 -3.29
CA LYS A 46 17.86 -14.71 -4.55
C LYS A 46 16.93 -14.46 -5.75
N GLU A 47 15.63 -14.58 -5.54
CA GLU A 47 14.59 -14.42 -6.58
C GLU A 47 14.52 -12.99 -7.12
N LEU A 48 14.73 -11.99 -6.26
CA LEU A 48 14.66 -10.58 -6.67
C LEU A 48 15.94 -10.09 -7.34
N ARG A 49 17.09 -10.75 -7.11
CA ARG A 49 18.39 -10.26 -7.62
C ARG A 49 18.39 -10.09 -9.12
N ARG A 50 17.95 -11.11 -9.86
CA ARG A 50 17.98 -11.08 -11.33
C ARG A 50 17.05 -10.01 -11.88
N LEU A 51 15.81 -9.95 -11.37
CA LEU A 51 14.80 -9.00 -11.80
C LEU A 51 15.26 -7.56 -11.57
N LEU A 52 15.69 -7.25 -10.34
CA LEU A 52 16.06 -5.90 -9.95
C LEU A 52 17.35 -5.42 -10.62
N SER A 53 18.31 -6.32 -10.85
CA SER A 53 19.56 -5.98 -11.56
C SER A 53 19.30 -5.57 -13.00
N SER A 54 18.24 -6.08 -13.63
CA SER A 54 17.87 -5.76 -15.01
C SER A 54 16.89 -4.59 -15.12
N SER A 55 16.07 -4.35 -14.09
CA SER A 55 14.96 -3.40 -14.17
C SER A 55 15.21 -2.07 -13.50
N LEU A 56 16.14 -1.98 -12.55
CA LEU A 56 16.40 -0.77 -11.77
C LEU A 56 17.73 -0.15 -12.14
N ILE A 57 17.73 1.17 -12.23
CA ILE A 57 18.91 1.97 -12.56
C ILE A 57 19.33 2.77 -11.32
N PRO A 58 20.64 2.82 -10.99
CA PRO A 58 21.13 3.76 -9.98
C PRO A 58 20.66 5.19 -10.29
N GLY A 59 20.18 5.90 -9.28
CA GLY A 59 19.55 7.21 -9.38
C GLY A 59 18.03 7.17 -9.46
N GLN A 60 17.40 6.00 -9.66
CA GLN A 60 15.94 5.88 -9.73
C GLN A 60 15.28 5.92 -8.34
N GLN A 61 14.15 6.61 -8.23
CA GLN A 61 13.31 6.58 -7.03
C GLN A 61 12.63 5.21 -6.95
N VAL A 62 12.71 4.54 -5.80
CA VAL A 62 12.13 3.21 -5.60
C VAL A 62 11.44 3.10 -4.24
N ARG A 63 10.37 2.31 -4.19
CA ARG A 63 9.73 1.85 -2.96
C ARG A 63 10.19 0.44 -2.67
N VAL A 64 10.57 0.19 -1.42
CA VAL A 64 11.03 -1.11 -0.92
C VAL A 64 10.11 -1.58 0.19
N CYS A 65 9.49 -2.74 0.00
CA CYS A 65 8.78 -3.46 1.04
C CYS A 65 9.65 -4.63 1.54
N GLY A 66 9.80 -4.73 2.85
CA GLY A 66 10.67 -5.72 3.46
C GLY A 66 10.35 -6.01 4.91
N HIS A 67 11.17 -6.85 5.51
CA HIS A 67 11.13 -7.14 6.93
C HIS A 67 12.42 -6.66 7.58
N SER A 68 12.31 -5.98 8.72
CA SER A 68 13.42 -5.82 9.65
C SER A 68 13.62 -7.12 10.42
N LYS A 69 14.87 -7.58 10.49
CA LYS A 69 15.26 -8.73 11.28
C LYS A 69 16.33 -8.30 12.26
N ILE A 70 16.16 -8.64 13.53
CA ILE A 70 17.21 -8.46 14.52
C ILE A 70 17.99 -9.76 14.67
N ASP A 71 19.31 -9.64 14.65
CA ASP A 71 20.20 -10.72 15.06
C ASP A 71 20.13 -10.84 16.58
N SER A 72 19.55 -11.95 17.07
CA SER A 72 19.31 -12.20 18.50
C SER A 72 20.58 -12.16 19.36
N ARG A 73 21.77 -12.31 18.76
CA ARG A 73 23.05 -12.37 19.47
C ARG A 73 23.84 -11.07 19.41
N THR A 74 23.70 -10.31 18.32
CA THR A 74 24.50 -9.09 18.09
C THR A 74 23.67 -7.81 18.13
N SER A 75 22.34 -7.92 18.30
CA SER A 75 21.37 -6.83 18.25
C SER A 75 21.42 -5.99 16.96
N LYS A 76 22.07 -6.49 15.91
CA LYS A 76 22.17 -5.81 14.63
C LYS A 76 20.87 -5.95 13.85
N ILE A 77 20.30 -4.82 13.43
CA ILE A 77 19.14 -4.77 12.56
C ILE A 77 19.58 -5.03 11.12
N LYS A 78 18.88 -5.94 10.46
CA LYS A 78 19.11 -6.33 9.07
C LYS A 78 17.80 -6.23 8.31
N ILE A 79 17.80 -5.45 7.23
CA ILE A 79 16.63 -5.29 6.39
C ILE A 79 16.71 -6.30 5.23
N LYS A 80 15.61 -7.03 5.00
CA LYS A 80 15.48 -7.95 3.86
C LYS A 80 14.25 -7.56 3.05
N ALA A 81 14.45 -7.18 1.79
CA ALA A 81 13.35 -6.86 0.89
C ALA A 81 12.60 -8.14 0.46
N TYR A 82 11.30 -8.03 0.25
CA TYR A 82 10.50 -9.01 -0.48
C TYR A 82 9.86 -8.40 -1.73
N ARG A 83 9.83 -7.07 -1.85
CA ARG A 83 9.37 -6.36 -3.05
C ARG A 83 10.11 -5.04 -3.20
N VAL A 84 10.47 -4.71 -4.43
CA VAL A 84 11.01 -3.40 -4.80
C VAL A 84 10.31 -2.96 -6.08
N THR A 85 9.80 -1.73 -6.10
CA THR A 85 9.08 -1.16 -7.24
C THR A 85 9.64 0.22 -7.57
N PRO A 86 9.94 0.52 -8.84
CA PRO A 86 10.28 1.89 -9.23
C PRO A 86 9.09 2.82 -8.98
N ILE A 87 9.40 4.02 -8.53
CA ILE A 87 8.46 5.14 -8.41
C ILE A 87 8.79 6.03 -9.60
N ASP A 88 8.25 5.68 -10.78
CA ASP A 88 8.40 6.55 -11.94
C ASP A 88 7.67 7.87 -11.65
N GLY A 89 8.38 8.98 -11.88
CA GLY A 89 7.84 10.32 -11.70
C GLY A 89 6.55 10.45 -12.49
N CYS A 90 5.44 10.62 -11.75
CA CYS A 90 4.07 10.74 -12.26
C CYS A 90 3.46 9.45 -12.85
N SER A 91 3.07 8.51 -11.99
CA SER A 91 1.67 8.06 -11.92
C SER A 91 1.41 7.32 -10.61
N LYS A 92 0.23 7.56 -10.01
CA LYS A 92 -0.25 6.79 -8.86
C LYS A 92 -0.48 5.34 -9.30
N GLN A 93 -0.19 4.38 -8.41
CA GLN A 93 -0.51 2.93 -8.46
C GLN A 93 0.57 2.07 -9.16
N ASP A 94 1.10 0.98 -8.58
CA ASP A 94 0.37 -0.18 -8.08
C ASP A 94 1.18 -0.96 -7.00
N LEU A 95 0.67 -0.99 -5.76
CA LEU A 95 1.02 -2.03 -4.79
C LEU A 95 0.10 -3.22 -5.11
N PRO A 96 0.60 -4.46 -5.21
CA PRO A 96 -0.23 -5.58 -5.63
C PRO A 96 -1.36 -5.83 -4.62
N PRO A 97 -2.49 -6.36 -5.12
CA PRO A 97 -3.75 -6.39 -4.40
C PRO A 97 -3.68 -7.36 -3.23
N GLN A 98 -3.23 -6.89 -2.06
CA GLN A 98 -4.04 -7.18 -0.88
C GLN A 98 -5.42 -6.61 -1.19
N SER A 99 -6.47 -7.42 -1.09
CA SER A 99 -7.83 -7.10 -1.50
C SER A 99 -8.29 -5.76 -0.92
N LYS A 100 -7.99 -4.66 -1.62
CA LYS A 100 -8.32 -3.32 -1.17
C LYS A 100 -9.83 -3.24 -1.16
N ALA A 101 -10.37 -2.85 -0.02
CA ALA A 101 -11.79 -2.57 0.07
C ALA A 101 -12.14 -1.50 -0.95
N LYS A 102 -13.23 -1.71 -1.70
CA LYS A 102 -13.68 -0.77 -2.72
C LYS A 102 -14.95 -0.08 -2.26
N ILE A 103 -15.02 1.23 -2.39
CA ILE A 103 -16.20 2.03 -2.07
C ILE A 103 -16.68 2.67 -3.37
N MET A 104 -17.88 2.31 -3.81
CA MET A 104 -18.48 2.79 -5.05
C MET A 104 -19.50 3.88 -4.74
N VAL A 105 -19.23 5.11 -5.20
CA VAL A 105 -20.09 6.29 -4.94
C VAL A 105 -20.72 6.78 -6.24
N CYS A 106 -22.05 6.83 -6.28
CA CYS A 106 -22.78 7.30 -7.45
C CYS A 106 -22.68 8.83 -7.61
N GLN A 107 -22.14 9.27 -8.75
CA GLN A 107 -21.98 10.71 -9.09
C GLN A 107 -23.08 11.25 -10.04
N LYS A 108 -24.14 10.47 -10.32
CA LYS A 108 -25.23 10.94 -11.19
C LYS A 108 -26.06 12.02 -10.46
N GLY A 109 -26.58 12.99 -11.22
CA GLY A 109 -27.30 14.15 -10.68
C GLY A 109 -28.41 13.82 -9.67
N GLY A 110 -29.11 12.69 -9.79
CA GLY A 110 -30.11 12.26 -8.79
C GLY A 110 -29.53 11.99 -7.39
N CYS A 111 -28.33 11.39 -7.31
CA CYS A 111 -27.63 11.17 -6.03
C CYS A 111 -26.98 12.46 -5.54
N LEU A 112 -26.38 13.26 -6.43
CA LEU A 112 -25.75 14.52 -6.05
C LEU A 112 -26.75 15.52 -5.45
N LYS A 113 -27.94 15.65 -6.05
CA LYS A 113 -29.01 16.52 -5.55
C LYS A 113 -29.57 16.08 -4.20
N ARG A 114 -29.41 14.80 -3.84
CA ARG A 114 -29.90 14.20 -2.58
C ARG A 114 -28.79 14.03 -1.54
N GLY A 115 -27.78 14.90 -1.57
CA GLY A 115 -26.70 14.89 -0.57
C GLY A 115 -25.47 14.06 -0.95
N GLY A 116 -25.37 13.55 -2.19
CA GLY A 116 -24.21 12.75 -2.61
C GLY A 116 -22.86 13.47 -2.54
N LYS A 117 -22.84 14.80 -2.67
CA LYS A 117 -21.62 15.60 -2.44
C LYS A 117 -21.21 15.58 -0.97
N GLY A 118 -22.17 15.81 -0.06
CA GLY A 118 -21.92 15.78 1.38
C GLY A 118 -21.47 14.41 1.84
N LEU A 119 -22.11 13.34 1.35
CA LEU A 119 -21.73 11.96 1.64
C LEU A 119 -20.28 11.66 1.23
N LEU A 120 -19.86 12.10 0.03
CA LEU A 120 -18.49 11.88 -0.43
C LEU A 120 -17.48 12.62 0.47
N SER A 121 -17.72 13.90 0.76
CA SER A 121 -16.83 14.68 1.61
C SER A 121 -16.75 14.14 3.04
N GLU A 122 -17.88 13.72 3.60
CA GLU A 122 -17.93 13.11 4.93
C GLU A 122 -17.21 11.75 4.95
N LEU A 123 -17.37 10.94 3.89
CA LEU A 123 -16.67 9.69 3.73
C LEU A 123 -15.15 9.89 3.65
N GLU A 124 -14.67 10.79 2.80
CA GLU A 124 -13.25 11.11 2.66
C GLU A 124 -12.66 11.60 3.99
N LYS A 125 -13.37 12.51 4.67
CA LYS A 125 -12.96 13.02 5.99
C LYS A 125 -12.88 11.88 7.00
N THR A 126 -13.92 11.06 7.13
CA THR A 126 -13.95 9.94 8.08
C THR A 126 -12.80 8.96 7.82
N LEU A 127 -12.54 8.63 6.56
CA LEU A 127 -11.44 7.72 6.20
C LEU A 127 -10.07 8.35 6.46
N CYS A 128 -9.93 9.67 6.27
CA CYS A 128 -8.70 10.41 6.59
C CYS A 128 -8.45 10.45 8.10
N ASP A 129 -9.47 10.83 8.89
CA ASP A 129 -9.41 10.93 10.36
C ASP A 129 -9.02 9.59 10.99
N ARG A 130 -9.40 8.47 10.36
CA ARG A 130 -9.07 7.11 10.82
C ARG A 130 -7.85 6.47 10.14
N GLY A 131 -7.14 7.19 9.26
CA GLY A 131 -5.95 6.67 8.56
C GLY A 131 -6.23 5.49 7.62
N LEU A 132 -7.45 5.41 7.09
CA LEU A 132 -7.94 4.33 6.22
C LEU A 132 -7.93 4.71 4.73
N LEU A 133 -7.75 6.00 4.42
CA LEU A 133 -7.87 6.52 3.05
C LEU A 133 -6.91 5.82 2.07
N ASP A 134 -5.68 5.54 2.48
CA ASP A 134 -4.69 4.85 1.63
C ASP A 134 -4.91 3.33 1.51
N LYS A 135 -5.79 2.76 2.36
CA LYS A 135 -6.08 1.32 2.44
C LYS A 135 -7.32 0.94 1.64
N VAL A 136 -8.07 1.91 1.13
CA VAL A 136 -9.30 1.71 0.36
C VAL A 136 -9.28 2.42 -0.98
N THR A 137 -10.06 1.93 -1.93
CA THR A 137 -10.24 2.59 -3.22
C THR A 137 -11.65 3.17 -3.31
N ILE A 138 -11.76 4.49 -3.47
CA ILE A 138 -13.03 5.16 -3.76
C ILE A 138 -13.19 5.23 -5.28
N GLU A 139 -14.21 4.56 -5.82
CA GLU A 139 -14.56 4.57 -7.24
C GLU A 139 -15.81 5.42 -7.47
N HIS A 140 -15.68 6.43 -8.32
CA HIS A 140 -16.82 7.23 -8.78
C HIS A 140 -17.56 6.49 -9.88
N THR A 141 -18.84 6.19 -9.67
CA THR A 141 -19.62 5.40 -10.62
C THR A 141 -20.72 6.20 -11.29
N SER A 142 -21.14 5.67 -12.45
CA SER A 142 -22.39 6.07 -13.10
C SER A 142 -23.62 5.59 -12.31
N CYS A 143 -24.82 5.83 -12.86
CA CYS A 143 -26.08 5.51 -12.19
C CYS A 143 -26.21 4.02 -11.91
N GLN A 144 -26.32 3.64 -10.63
CA GLN A 144 -26.51 2.26 -10.20
C GLN A 144 -27.99 1.82 -10.17
N LYS A 145 -28.90 2.62 -10.74
CA LYS A 145 -30.37 2.41 -10.75
C LYS A 145 -31.02 2.26 -9.37
N CYS A 146 -30.34 2.66 -8.30
CA CYS A 146 -30.84 2.67 -6.91
C CYS A 146 -31.18 4.08 -6.41
N CYS A 147 -31.80 4.91 -7.25
CA CYS A 147 -32.10 6.31 -6.92
C CYS A 147 -33.11 6.48 -5.78
N SER A 148 -33.91 5.44 -5.47
CA SER A 148 -34.81 5.42 -4.32
C SER A 148 -34.08 5.49 -2.98
N SER A 149 -32.87 4.94 -2.89
CA SER A 149 -32.00 4.97 -1.71
C SER A 149 -30.82 5.93 -1.89
N ALA A 150 -30.99 6.94 -2.74
CA ALA A 150 -29.98 7.98 -2.90
C ALA A 150 -29.80 8.79 -1.60
N PRO A 151 -28.57 9.18 -1.25
CA PRO A 151 -27.34 9.02 -2.02
C PRO A 151 -26.75 7.61 -1.94
N ASN A 152 -26.46 7.01 -3.10
CA ASN A 152 -26.09 5.59 -3.16
C ASN A 152 -24.56 5.41 -3.04
N CYS A 153 -24.17 4.69 -1.99
CA CYS A 153 -22.81 4.26 -1.70
C CYS A 153 -22.79 2.76 -1.41
N VAL A 154 -21.83 2.04 -2.00
CA VAL A 154 -21.68 0.59 -1.85
C VAL A 154 -20.25 0.23 -1.46
N LEU A 155 -20.08 -0.43 -0.32
CA LEU A 155 -18.79 -0.97 0.12
C LEU A 155 -18.66 -2.42 -0.31
N HIS A 156 -17.54 -2.76 -0.93
CA HIS A 156 -17.14 -4.10 -1.31
C HIS A 156 -15.94 -4.52 -0.45
N LEU A 157 -16.14 -5.57 0.36
CA LEU A 157 -15.11 -6.25 1.15
C LEU A 157 -14.97 -7.68 0.63
N GLY A 158 -14.08 -7.87 -0.35
CA GLY A 158 -13.95 -9.15 -1.06
C GLY A 158 -15.27 -9.59 -1.71
N LYS A 159 -15.88 -10.65 -1.18
CA LYS A 159 -17.18 -11.18 -1.66
C LYS A 159 -18.40 -10.49 -1.01
N LYS A 160 -18.21 -9.78 0.11
CA LYS A 160 -19.30 -9.13 0.83
C LYS A 160 -19.58 -7.75 0.25
N LYS A 161 -20.85 -7.41 0.11
CA LYS A 161 -21.31 -6.11 -0.39
C LYS A 161 -22.27 -5.50 0.62
N TYR A 162 -22.04 -4.23 0.95
CA TYR A 162 -22.85 -3.46 1.88
C TYR A 162 -23.39 -2.23 1.17
N LYS A 163 -24.69 -1.98 1.27
CA LYS A 163 -25.39 -0.87 0.62
C LYS A 163 -26.04 0.02 1.68
N ASN A 164 -26.19 1.30 1.38
CA ASN A 164 -26.89 2.26 2.24
C ASN A 164 -26.34 2.31 3.67
N ILE A 165 -25.01 2.39 3.77
CA ILE A 165 -24.27 2.42 5.03
C ILE A 165 -23.70 3.81 5.27
N HIS A 166 -23.68 4.22 6.54
CA HIS A 166 -23.12 5.49 6.98
C HIS A 166 -21.59 5.50 6.85
N PRO A 167 -20.93 6.64 6.55
CA PRO A 167 -19.47 6.79 6.54
C PRO A 167 -18.76 6.19 7.77
N ASP A 168 -19.30 6.41 8.96
CA ASP A 168 -18.73 5.88 10.21
C ASP A 168 -18.78 4.35 10.30
N ALA A 169 -19.88 3.75 9.84
CA ALA A 169 -20.03 2.30 9.75
C ALA A 169 -19.10 1.70 8.68
N ILE A 170 -18.85 2.42 7.57
CA ILE A 170 -17.85 2.04 6.58
C ILE A 170 -16.47 1.95 7.23
N ALA A 171 -16.06 2.98 7.97
CA ALA A 171 -14.76 3.01 8.62
C ALA A 171 -14.59 1.87 9.64
N THR A 172 -15.62 1.62 10.45
CA THR A 172 -15.62 0.52 11.44
C THR A 172 -15.51 -0.87 10.79
N LEU A 173 -16.23 -1.10 9.68
CA LEU A 173 -16.15 -2.34 8.91
C LEU A 173 -14.76 -2.53 8.29
N LEU A 174 -14.14 -1.44 7.83
CA LEU A 174 -12.80 -1.45 7.26
C LEU A 174 -11.74 -1.77 8.30
N GLU A 175 -11.79 -1.14 9.47
CA GLU A 175 -10.88 -1.44 10.58
C GLU A 175 -10.90 -2.93 10.93
N SER A 176 -12.10 -3.48 11.14
CA SER A 176 -12.29 -4.90 11.47
C SER A 176 -11.73 -5.85 10.41
N HIS A 177 -11.86 -5.48 9.13
CA HIS A 177 -11.38 -6.28 8.01
C HIS A 177 -9.87 -6.14 7.76
N LEU A 178 -9.26 -5.03 8.18
CA LEU A 178 -7.82 -4.75 8.00
C LEU A 178 -6.96 -5.25 9.17
N THR A 179 -7.59 -5.55 10.32
CA THR A 179 -6.92 -6.17 11.49
C THR A 179 -6.89 -7.72 11.44
N GLN A 180 -7.48 -8.35 10.42
CA GLN A 180 -7.42 -9.81 10.20
C GLN A 180 -6.24 -10.20 9.31
#